data_AF-K2BFH0-F1
#
_entry.id   AF-K2BFH0-F1
#
_cell.length_a   1.000
_cell.length_b   1.000
_cell.length_c   1.000
_cell.angle_alpha   90.00
_cell.angle_beta   90.00
_cell.angle_gamma   90.00
#
_symmetry.space_group_name_H-M   'P 1'
#
loop_
_entity.id
_entity.type
_entity.pdbx_description
1 polymer ?
#
loop_
_entity_poly.entity_id
_entity_poly.type
_entity_poly.pdbx_seq_one_letter_code
_entity_poly.pdbx_strand_id
1 'polypeptide(L)'
;MRRTDFEAVGGFDPKIFLYHEDDDLSRRLRAERGPIMFIREALVQHRGGESSPRDAEISALKAYHMARSRVYATRKHGRPTPFASALFSATKDLLALDMLWSARRRAKNWAYFKGVVSTLRDGGESKVAK
;
A
#
# COMPACT_ATOMS: atom_id res chain seq x y z
N MET A 1 7.30 15.53 -13.40
CA MET A 1 8.51 15.51 -12.55
C MET A 1 9.73 15.38 -13.45
N ARG A 2 10.83 16.09 -13.15
CA ARG A 2 12.09 15.92 -13.89
C ARG A 2 12.82 14.67 -13.37
N ARG A 3 13.53 13.96 -14.25
CA ARG A 3 14.29 12.75 -13.88
C ARG A 3 15.31 13.01 -12.75
N THR A 4 15.99 14.15 -12.80
CA THR A 4 16.97 14.55 -11.79
C THR A 4 16.38 14.66 -10.39
N ASP A 5 15.11 15.09 -10.26
CA ASP A 5 14.44 15.18 -8.95
C ASP A 5 14.09 13.79 -8.39
N PHE A 6 13.73 12.84 -9.26
CA PHE A 6 13.44 11.46 -8.89
C PHE A 6 14.71 10.72 -8.42
N GLU A 7 15.80 10.87 -9.17
CA GLU A 7 17.09 10.27 -8.82
C GLU A 7 17.68 10.89 -7.57
N ALA A 8 17.52 12.21 -7.37
CA ALA A 8 18.01 12.91 -6.18
C ALA A 8 17.42 12.36 -4.87
N VAL A 9 16.15 11.94 -4.86
CA VAL A 9 15.50 11.35 -3.68
C VAL A 9 15.69 9.83 -3.58
N GLY A 10 16.48 9.22 -4.48
CA GLY A 10 16.76 7.78 -4.50
C GLY A 10 15.69 6.91 -5.16
N GLY A 11 14.78 7.49 -5.96
CA GLY A 11 13.78 6.74 -6.72
C GLY A 11 12.71 6.06 -5.86
N PHE A 12 12.12 4.95 -6.34
CA PHE A 12 11.20 4.14 -5.54
C PHE A 12 11.94 3.33 -4.48
N ASP A 13 11.36 3.19 -3.30
CA ASP A 13 11.92 2.35 -2.25
C ASP A 13 11.80 0.85 -2.64
N PRO A 14 12.93 0.13 -2.79
CA PRO A 14 12.91 -1.30 -3.14
C PRO A 14 12.30 -2.18 -2.04
N LYS A 15 12.18 -1.68 -0.80
CA LYS A 15 11.52 -2.38 0.31
C LYS A 15 9.99 -2.34 0.21
N ILE A 16 9.43 -1.64 -0.77
CA ILE A 16 7.99 -1.60 -1.04
C ILE A 16 7.75 -2.26 -2.40
N PHE A 17 7.18 -3.47 -2.40
CA PHE A 17 6.85 -4.16 -3.66
C PHE A 17 5.63 -3.54 -4.37
N LEU A 18 4.52 -3.38 -3.65
CA LEU A 18 3.26 -2.88 -4.20
C LEU A 18 2.48 -2.10 -3.15
N TYR A 19 1.86 -1.00 -3.59
CA TYR A 19 1.12 -0.01 -2.81
C TYR A 19 1.98 0.82 -1.85
N HIS A 20 1.63 2.10 -1.70
CA HIS A 20 2.33 3.10 -0.88
C HIS A 20 3.76 3.45 -1.35
N GLU A 21 4.25 2.89 -2.46
CA GLU A 21 5.53 3.29 -3.06
C GLU A 21 5.50 4.73 -3.60
N ASP A 22 4.32 5.14 -4.08
CA ASP A 22 4.02 6.47 -4.59
C ASP A 22 3.80 7.47 -3.45
N ASP A 23 3.13 7.09 -2.37
CA ASP A 23 3.01 7.87 -1.14
C ASP A 23 4.39 8.15 -0.52
N ASP A 24 5.23 7.12 -0.42
CA ASP A 24 6.60 7.25 0.10
C ASP A 24 7.44 8.20 -0.77
N LEU A 25 7.42 7.98 -2.09
CA LEU A 25 8.11 8.85 -3.05
C LEU A 25 7.61 10.29 -2.94
N SER A 26 6.30 10.49 -2.87
CA SER A 26 5.67 11.81 -2.77
C SER A 26 6.11 12.54 -1.50
N ARG A 27 6.19 11.83 -0.36
CA ARG A 27 6.64 12.44 0.89
C ARG A 27 8.11 12.85 0.83
N ARG A 28 8.98 12.03 0.23
CA ARG A 28 10.42 12.36 0.04
C ARG A 28 10.61 13.53 -0.92
N LEU A 29 9.94 13.50 -2.08
CA LEU A 29 9.93 14.63 -3.03
C LEU A 29 9.45 15.92 -2.37
N ARG A 30 8.38 15.85 -1.56
CA ARG A 30 7.87 17.02 -0.83
C ARG A 30 8.90 17.59 0.14
N ALA A 31 9.63 16.73 0.84
CA ALA A 31 10.62 17.14 1.83
C ALA A 31 11.86 17.77 1.19
N GLU A 32 12.32 17.26 0.04
CA GLU A 32 13.63 17.61 -0.53
C GLU A 32 13.56 18.49 -1.78
N ARG A 33 12.48 18.41 -2.57
CA ARG A 33 12.37 19.06 -3.89
C ARG A 33 11.27 20.13 -3.96
N GLY A 34 10.37 20.18 -2.99
CA GLY A 34 9.33 21.21 -2.88
C GLY A 34 7.90 20.68 -3.00
N PRO A 35 6.89 21.56 -3.06
CA PRO A 35 5.49 21.18 -2.96
C PRO A 35 5.01 20.28 -4.13
N ILE A 36 4.11 19.36 -3.81
CA ILE A 36 3.36 18.57 -4.80
C ILE A 36 2.04 19.30 -5.09
N MET A 37 1.78 19.54 -6.38
CA MET A 37 0.63 20.31 -6.86
C MET A 37 -0.40 19.40 -7.51
N PHE A 38 -1.67 19.60 -7.18
CA PHE A 38 -2.80 19.00 -7.88
C PHE A 38 -3.37 20.00 -8.89
N ILE A 39 -3.32 19.65 -10.18
CA ILE A 39 -3.81 20.50 -11.27
C ILE A 39 -5.19 19.98 -11.68
N ARG A 40 -6.25 20.75 -11.40
CA ARG A 40 -7.64 20.31 -11.56
C ARG A 40 -8.03 20.12 -13.03
N GLU A 41 -7.42 20.90 -13.90
CA GLU A 41 -7.69 20.96 -15.34
C GLU A 41 -6.97 19.84 -16.11
N ALA A 42 -5.98 19.18 -15.48
CA ALA A 42 -5.28 18.05 -16.06
C ALA A 42 -6.11 16.77 -15.90
N LEU A 43 -6.94 16.48 -16.91
CA LEU A 43 -7.87 15.35 -16.89
C LEU A 43 -7.28 14.11 -17.58
N VAL A 44 -7.42 12.95 -16.92
CA VAL A 44 -7.04 11.63 -17.44
C VAL A 44 -8.13 10.63 -17.10
N GLN A 45 -8.48 9.74 -18.03
CA GLN A 45 -9.40 8.64 -17.77
C GLN A 45 -8.64 7.43 -17.22
N HIS A 46 -9.00 6.99 -16.00
CA HIS A 46 -8.41 5.80 -15.38
C HIS A 46 -9.40 4.62 -15.39
N ARG A 47 -9.00 3.51 -16.00
CA ARG A 47 -9.73 2.24 -15.93
C ARG A 47 -9.42 1.50 -14.64
N GLY A 48 -10.18 1.81 -13.60
CA GLY A 48 -9.96 1.29 -12.26
C GLY A 48 -10.15 -0.23 -12.16
N GLY A 49 -9.12 -0.93 -11.69
CA GLY A 49 -9.19 -2.36 -11.37
C GLY A 49 -9.18 -3.30 -12.58
N GLU A 50 -8.75 -2.83 -13.75
CA GLU A 50 -8.57 -3.63 -14.97
C GLU A 50 -7.13 -4.12 -15.19
N SER A 51 -6.17 -3.63 -14.39
CA SER A 51 -4.75 -4.02 -14.52
C SER A 51 -4.43 -5.45 -14.07
N SER A 52 -5.41 -6.17 -13.52
CA SER A 52 -5.27 -7.58 -13.18
C SER A 52 -6.63 -8.29 -13.22
N PRO A 53 -6.63 -9.63 -13.30
CA PRO A 53 -7.83 -10.42 -13.05
C PRO A 53 -8.50 -10.08 -11.72
N ARG A 54 -9.82 -10.29 -11.66
CA ARG A 54 -10.68 -9.98 -10.50
C ARG A 54 -10.99 -11.22 -9.65
N ASP A 55 -10.06 -12.17 -9.59
CA ASP A 55 -10.20 -13.40 -8.80
C ASP A 55 -9.76 -13.24 -7.33
N ALA A 56 -9.96 -14.30 -6.56
CA ALA A 56 -9.68 -14.35 -5.12
C ALA A 56 -8.19 -14.38 -4.79
N GLU A 57 -7.37 -15.04 -5.61
CA GLU A 57 -5.95 -15.20 -5.39
C GLU A 57 -5.22 -13.86 -5.59
N ILE A 58 -5.49 -13.19 -6.71
CA ILE A 58 -4.94 -11.87 -7.00
C ILE A 58 -5.43 -10.84 -5.98
N SER A 59 -6.70 -10.92 -5.56
CA SER A 59 -7.23 -10.07 -4.49
C SER A 59 -6.50 -10.28 -3.16
N ALA A 60 -6.17 -11.53 -2.83
CA ALA A 60 -5.43 -11.88 -1.62
C ALA A 60 -3.97 -11.38 -1.68
N LEU A 61 -3.27 -11.62 -2.79
CA LEU A 61 -1.89 -11.17 -3.01
C LEU A 61 -1.79 -9.64 -2.85
N LYS A 62 -2.65 -8.89 -3.55
CA LYS A 62 -2.72 -7.43 -3.45
C LYS A 62 -2.96 -6.96 -2.02
N ALA A 63 -3.91 -7.58 -1.33
CA ALA A 63 -4.27 -7.20 0.03
C ALA A 63 -3.16 -7.50 1.04
N TYR A 64 -2.44 -8.61 0.88
CA TYR A 64 -1.29 -8.95 1.70
C TYR A 64 -0.19 -7.90 1.59
N HIS A 65 0.19 -7.53 0.35
CA HIS A 65 1.22 -6.52 0.13
C HIS A 65 0.76 -5.12 0.53
N MET A 66 -0.50 -4.75 0.28
CA MET A 66 -1.08 -3.49 0.76
C MET A 66 -0.92 -3.34 2.28
N ALA A 67 -1.27 -4.38 3.05
CA ALA A 67 -1.15 -4.37 4.50
C ALA A 67 0.30 -4.17 4.97
N ARG A 68 1.25 -4.89 4.35
CA ARG A 68 2.67 -4.80 4.68
C ARG A 68 3.24 -3.42 4.38
N SER A 69 3.01 -2.94 3.16
CA SER A 69 3.47 -1.62 2.72
C SER A 69 2.86 -0.51 3.56
N ARG A 70 1.59 -0.61 3.96
CA ARG A 70 0.93 0.36 4.86
C ARG A 70 1.68 0.47 6.19
N VAL A 71 1.94 -0.65 6.85
CA VAL A 71 2.66 -0.65 8.14
C VAL A 71 4.08 -0.12 7.96
N TYR A 72 4.78 -0.55 6.92
CA TYR A 72 6.14 -0.14 6.62
C TYR A 72 6.23 1.38 6.37
N ALA A 73 5.46 1.91 5.41
CA ALA A 73 5.46 3.33 5.06
C ALA A 73 5.01 4.23 6.23
N THR A 74 4.00 3.79 6.99
CA THR A 74 3.56 4.52 8.20
C THR A 74 4.69 4.61 9.23
N ARG A 75 5.42 3.51 9.46
CA ARG A 75 6.60 3.50 10.34
C ARG A 75 7.74 4.36 9.79
N LYS A 76 8.09 4.18 8.50
CA LYS A 76 9.18 4.90 7.82
C LYS A 76 9.04 6.41 7.94
N HIS A 77 7.83 6.92 7.89
CA HIS A 77 7.55 8.36 8.00
C HIS A 77 7.13 8.83 9.39
N GLY A 78 7.42 8.05 10.44
CA GLY A 78 7.20 8.47 11.83
C GLY A 78 5.73 8.72 12.20
N ARG A 79 4.78 8.12 11.47
CA ARG A 79 3.36 8.23 11.81
C ARG A 79 3.04 7.31 12.99
N PRO A 80 2.14 7.72 13.91
CA PRO A 80 1.84 6.94 15.10
C PRO A 80 1.16 5.62 14.76
N THR A 81 1.31 4.65 15.66
CA THR A 81 0.57 3.38 15.70
C THR A 81 0.51 2.61 14.36
N PRO A 82 1.64 2.40 13.65
CA PRO A 82 1.63 1.79 12.31
C PRO A 82 1.01 0.39 12.29
N PHE A 83 1.33 -0.44 13.29
CA PHE A 83 0.77 -1.77 13.43
C PHE A 83 -0.68 -1.74 13.96
N ALA A 84 -0.93 -1.04 15.07
CA ALA A 84 -2.23 -1.08 15.73
C ALA A 84 -3.37 -0.51 14.86
N SER A 85 -3.12 0.57 14.12
CA SER A 85 -4.12 1.14 13.21
C SER A 85 -4.43 0.22 12.01
N ALA A 86 -3.41 -0.46 11.47
CA ALA A 86 -3.57 -1.45 10.42
C ALA A 86 -4.31 -2.69 10.92
N LEU A 87 -3.99 -3.16 12.14
CA LEU A 87 -4.64 -4.29 12.78
C LEU A 87 -6.11 -3.99 13.07
N PHE A 88 -6.41 -2.83 13.63
CA PHE A 88 -7.79 -2.38 13.85
C PHE A 88 -8.60 -2.37 12.55
N SER A 89 -8.02 -1.84 11.46
CA SER A 89 -8.65 -1.88 10.14
C SER A 89 -8.91 -3.31 9.66
N ALA A 90 -7.92 -4.20 9.82
CA ALA A 90 -8.02 -5.60 9.44
C ALA A 90 -9.12 -6.34 10.21
N THR A 91 -9.19 -6.14 11.53
CA THR A 91 -10.21 -6.76 12.39
C THR A 91 -11.61 -6.29 12.02
N LYS A 92 -11.80 -4.98 11.79
CA LYS A 92 -13.09 -4.43 11.33
C LYS A 92 -13.53 -5.09 10.01
N ASP A 93 -12.60 -5.26 9.07
CA ASP A 93 -12.90 -5.86 7.77
C ASP A 93 -13.17 -7.37 7.87
N LEU A 94 -12.60 -8.07 8.85
CA LEU A 94 -12.93 -9.49 9.13
C LEU A 94 -14.31 -9.67 9.74
N LEU A 95 -14.80 -8.69 10.50
CA LEU A 95 -16.13 -8.68 11.11
C LEU A 95 -17.23 -8.18 10.15
N ALA A 96 -16.87 -7.75 8.94
CA ALA A 96 -17.83 -7.25 7.98
C ALA A 96 -18.76 -8.38 7.47
N LEU A 97 -20.08 -8.12 7.47
CA LEU A 97 -21.10 -9.09 7.05
C LEU A 97 -20.91 -9.55 5.59
N ASP A 98 -20.30 -8.72 4.75
CA ASP A 98 -20.03 -9.02 3.34
C ASP A 98 -18.99 -10.15 3.13
N MET A 99 -18.36 -10.62 4.21
CA MET A 99 -17.54 -11.82 4.28
C MET A 99 -18.36 -13.11 4.07
N LEU A 100 -19.65 -13.12 4.43
CA LEU A 100 -20.49 -14.31 4.33
C LEU A 100 -20.75 -14.70 2.87
N TRP A 101 -20.93 -13.70 2.00
CA TRP A 101 -21.41 -13.92 0.63
C TRP A 101 -20.33 -13.89 -0.46
N SER A 102 -19.07 -13.56 -0.15
CA SER A 102 -18.03 -13.43 -1.17
C SER A 102 -16.71 -14.12 -0.80
N ALA A 103 -16.40 -15.22 -1.49
CA ALA A 103 -15.12 -15.92 -1.35
C ALA A 103 -13.92 -14.99 -1.64
N ARG A 104 -14.04 -14.12 -2.65
CA ARG A 104 -13.03 -13.11 -2.99
C ARG A 104 -12.80 -12.13 -1.84
N ARG A 105 -13.86 -11.67 -1.17
CA ARG A 105 -13.76 -10.76 -0.01
C ARG A 105 -13.11 -11.44 1.18
N ARG A 106 -13.49 -12.69 1.46
CA ARG A 106 -12.83 -13.51 2.48
C ARG A 106 -11.34 -13.65 2.23
N ALA A 107 -10.95 -14.02 1.00
CA ALA A 107 -9.56 -14.15 0.61
C ALA A 107 -8.79 -12.83 0.80
N LYS A 108 -9.35 -11.71 0.32
CA LYS A 108 -8.80 -10.36 0.48
C LYS A 108 -8.59 -10.00 1.96
N ASN A 109 -9.64 -10.04 2.77
CA ASN A 109 -9.60 -9.53 4.15
C ASN A 109 -8.72 -10.43 5.03
N TRP A 110 -8.76 -11.75 4.80
CA TRP A 110 -7.87 -12.69 5.48
C TRP A 110 -6.40 -12.46 5.11
N ALA A 111 -6.10 -12.23 3.83
CA ALA A 111 -4.75 -11.94 3.37
C ALA A 111 -4.23 -10.59 3.89
N TYR A 112 -5.10 -9.56 3.94
CA TYR A 112 -4.76 -8.27 4.56
C TYR A 112 -4.38 -8.47 6.04
N PHE A 113 -5.22 -9.16 6.81
CA PHE A 113 -4.95 -9.46 8.22
C PHE A 113 -3.62 -10.22 8.41
N LYS A 114 -3.39 -11.30 7.63
CA LYS A 114 -2.12 -12.02 7.62
C LYS A 114 -0.94 -11.11 7.27
N GLY A 115 -1.13 -10.19 6.33
CA GLY A 115 -0.15 -9.17 5.94
C GLY A 115 0.24 -8.29 7.13
N VAL A 116 -0.74 -7.73 7.84
CA VAL A 116 -0.50 -6.93 9.05
C VAL A 116 0.27 -7.75 10.10
N VAL A 117 -0.22 -8.94 10.45
CA VAL A 117 0.42 -9.79 11.47
C VAL A 117 1.86 -10.15 11.08
N SER A 118 2.12 -10.43 9.80
CA SER A 118 3.46 -10.77 9.32
C SER A 118 4.49 -9.66 9.57
N THR A 119 4.06 -8.40 9.63
CA THR A 119 4.95 -7.24 9.86
C THR A 119 5.56 -7.19 11.26
N LEU A 120 5.04 -7.98 12.21
CA LEU A 120 5.68 -8.12 13.52
C LEU A 120 7.10 -8.70 13.42
N ARG A 121 7.39 -9.46 12.35
CA ARG A 121 8.69 -10.11 12.16
C ARG A 121 9.73 -9.20 11.52
N ASP A 122 9.33 -8.37 10.57
CA ASP A 122 10.24 -7.67 9.64
C ASP A 122 9.85 -6.22 9.38
N GLY A 123 8.89 -5.68 10.14
CA GLY A 123 8.38 -4.33 9.94
C GLY A 123 7.58 -4.13 8.65
N GLY A 124 7.26 -5.18 7.89
CA GLY A 124 6.56 -5.05 6.61
C GLY A 124 7.47 -4.76 5.42
N GLU A 125 8.79 -4.82 5.58
CA GLU A 125 9.74 -4.72 4.47
C GLU A 125 9.52 -5.84 3.45
N SER A 126 9.31 -5.49 2.18
CA SER A 126 9.25 -6.49 1.12
C SER A 126 10.64 -6.97 0.73
N LYS A 127 10.77 -8.28 0.55
CA LYS A 127 11.94 -8.94 -0.07
C LYS A 127 11.68 -9.35 -1.52
N VAL A 128 10.47 -9.10 -2.03
CA VAL A 128 10.11 -9.38 -3.41
C VAL A 128 10.79 -8.35 -4.29
N ALA A 129 11.61 -8.81 -5.23
CA ALA A 129 12.24 -7.95 -6.23
C ALA A 129 11.17 -7.34 -7.15
N LYS A 130 11.39 -6.08 -7.56
CA LYS A 130 10.62 -5.41 -8.61
C LYS A 130 11.22 -5.68 -9.97
#